data_AF-A0AAP0F3P5-F1
#
_entry.id   AF-A0AAP0F3P5-F1
#
_cell.length_a   1.000
_cell.length_b   1.000
_cell.length_c   1.000
_cell.angle_alpha   90.00
_cell.angle_beta   90.00
_cell.angle_gamma   90.00
#
_symmetry.space_group_name_H-M   'P 1'
#
loop_
_entity.id
_entity.type
_entity.pdbx_description
1 polymer ?
#
loop_
_entity_poly.entity_id
_entity_poly.type
_entity_poly.pdbx_seq_one_letter_code
_entity_poly.pdbx_strand_id
1 'polypeptide(L)'
;MAFKSLVTFLVSLYLSVVKDFSSHPTHGVAQLDKVSQVLFNAGYKDMSRVIQSNFPTLLADHGFNKTSGLTIFCPSDYAFARKGFTPAQPPPLGLLEYHVVPRKLEKEDLESSIRGGSEIDTLLPRHPLVVTTNRRVASLNEIEIVEWDVYNDGHVIVHGVNWFFDPSYDTTEYYSSCYACYMFICVLIVAPICFALPFIFGGPAGFIAAACIVFSLARVLLYWSSASRLSSSSLQTPFTTASLPKIRRHHRRHDLPRGVAAAALYLPLIQSKIL
;
A
#
# COMPACT_ATOMS: atom_id res chain seq x y z
N MET A 1 -4.39 -59.84 24.25
CA MET A 1 -5.34 -58.72 24.48
C MET A 1 -4.73 -57.33 24.27
N ALA A 2 -3.43 -57.12 24.52
CA ALA A 2 -2.77 -55.81 24.37
C ALA A 2 -2.72 -55.23 22.93
N PHE A 3 -2.58 -56.07 21.90
CA PHE A 3 -2.45 -55.60 20.51
C PHE A 3 -3.70 -54.89 19.97
N LYS A 4 -4.91 -55.38 20.32
CA LYS A 4 -6.17 -54.75 19.90
C LYS A 4 -6.35 -53.35 20.52
N SER A 5 -5.90 -53.19 21.77
CA SER A 5 -5.96 -51.93 22.51
C SER A 5 -5.05 -50.86 21.89
N LEU A 6 -3.85 -51.26 21.46
CA LEU A 6 -2.89 -50.35 20.82
C LEU A 6 -3.42 -49.85 19.46
N VAL A 7 -4.02 -50.73 18.66
CA VAL A 7 -4.57 -50.35 17.35
C VAL A 7 -5.74 -49.37 17.52
N THR A 8 -6.65 -49.61 18.48
CA THR A 8 -7.74 -48.65 18.76
C THR A 8 -7.22 -47.31 19.26
N PHE A 9 -6.15 -47.30 20.05
CA PHE A 9 -5.55 -46.06 20.54
C PHE A 9 -4.90 -45.26 19.40
N LEU A 10 -4.17 -45.92 18.49
CA LEU A 10 -3.57 -45.28 17.33
C LEU A 10 -4.62 -44.76 16.34
N VAL A 11 -5.70 -45.51 16.10
CA VAL A 11 -6.82 -45.05 15.27
C VAL A 11 -7.53 -43.85 15.92
N SER A 12 -7.75 -43.88 17.24
CA SER A 12 -8.36 -42.75 17.97
C SER A 12 -7.47 -41.51 17.96
N LEU A 13 -6.16 -41.68 18.11
CA LEU A 13 -5.17 -40.60 18.02
C LEU A 13 -5.12 -40.02 16.61
N TYR A 14 -5.10 -40.88 15.58
CA TYR A 14 -5.18 -40.45 14.18
C TYR A 14 -6.48 -39.69 13.88
N LEU A 15 -7.62 -40.19 14.34
CA LEU A 15 -8.91 -39.51 14.18
C LEU A 15 -8.99 -38.18 14.95
N SER A 16 -8.28 -38.06 16.09
CA SER A 16 -8.20 -36.80 16.83
C SER A 16 -7.31 -35.78 16.11
N VAL A 17 -6.16 -36.22 15.57
CA VAL A 17 -5.27 -35.39 14.74
C VAL A 17 -5.96 -34.94 13.45
N VAL A 18 -6.74 -35.81 12.80
CA VAL A 18 -7.51 -35.46 11.60
C VAL A 18 -8.68 -34.52 11.92
N LYS A 19 -9.31 -34.63 13.10
CA LYS A 19 -10.36 -33.71 13.54
C LYS A 19 -9.84 -32.28 13.78
N ASP A 20 -8.63 -32.14 14.29
CA ASP A 20 -7.98 -30.83 14.47
C ASP A 20 -7.64 -30.14 13.13
N PHE A 21 -7.44 -30.91 12.05
CA PHE A 21 -7.27 -30.35 10.71
C PHE A 21 -8.59 -29.95 10.03
N SER A 22 -9.75 -30.39 10.53
CA SER A 22 -11.05 -30.13 9.91
C SER A 22 -11.90 -29.07 10.63
N SER A 23 -11.39 -28.48 11.73
CA SER A 23 -12.06 -27.39 12.46
C SER A 23 -11.35 -26.05 12.24
N HIS A 24 -10.97 -25.72 11.00
CA HIS A 24 -10.76 -24.33 10.62
C HIS A 24 -12.11 -23.71 10.27
N PRO A 25 -12.51 -22.60 10.89
CA PRO A 25 -13.86 -22.07 10.73
C PRO A 25 -14.04 -21.64 9.28
N THR A 26 -14.96 -22.32 8.59
CA THR A 26 -15.53 -22.05 7.26
C THR A 26 -16.24 -20.68 7.16
N HIS A 27 -16.01 -19.79 8.11
CA HIS A 27 -16.62 -18.48 8.23
C HIS A 27 -15.87 -17.38 7.45
N GLY A 28 -14.58 -17.58 7.14
CA GLY A 28 -13.79 -16.67 6.30
C GLY A 28 -14.10 -16.80 4.80
N VAL A 29 -14.26 -18.03 4.32
CA VAL A 29 -14.63 -18.32 2.91
C VAL A 29 -16.03 -17.78 2.59
N ALA A 30 -17.00 -17.98 3.49
CA ALA A 30 -18.36 -17.46 3.32
C ALA A 30 -18.43 -15.92 3.29
N GLN A 31 -17.50 -15.22 3.95
CA GLN A 31 -17.40 -13.77 3.82
C GLN A 31 -16.81 -13.35 2.48
N LEU A 32 -15.83 -14.09 1.98
CA LEU A 32 -15.18 -13.80 0.71
C LEU A 32 -16.14 -13.95 -0.48
N ASP A 33 -17.01 -14.97 -0.43
CA ASP A 33 -18.08 -15.15 -1.41
C ASP A 33 -19.00 -13.92 -1.45
N LYS A 34 -19.37 -13.41 -0.27
CA LYS A 34 -20.22 -12.21 -0.15
C LYS A 34 -19.53 -10.95 -0.67
N VAL A 35 -18.27 -10.74 -0.31
CA VAL A 35 -17.43 -9.63 -0.81
C VAL A 35 -17.36 -9.69 -2.34
N SER A 36 -17.03 -10.85 -2.89
CA SER A 36 -16.90 -11.02 -4.33
C SER A 36 -18.21 -10.76 -5.07
N GLN A 37 -19.36 -11.20 -4.53
CA GLN A 37 -20.67 -10.96 -5.13
C GLN A 37 -21.02 -9.47 -5.13
N VAL A 38 -20.76 -8.76 -4.03
CA VAL A 38 -21.00 -7.31 -3.94
C VAL A 38 -20.13 -6.56 -4.95
N LEU A 39 -18.84 -6.89 -5.02
CA LEU A 39 -17.91 -6.27 -5.99
C LEU A 39 -18.32 -6.53 -7.43
N PHE A 40 -18.77 -7.75 -7.73
CA PHE A 40 -19.25 -8.10 -9.08
C PHE A 40 -20.44 -7.23 -9.49
N ASN A 41 -21.39 -7.03 -8.56
CA ASN A 41 -22.58 -6.22 -8.79
C ASN A 41 -22.27 -4.71 -8.88
N ALA A 42 -21.25 -4.24 -8.15
CA ALA A 42 -20.77 -2.87 -8.18
C ALA A 42 -19.97 -2.53 -9.46
N GLY A 43 -19.59 -3.53 -10.27
CA GLY A 43 -18.86 -3.32 -11.52
C GLY A 43 -17.35 -3.56 -11.42
N TYR A 44 -16.87 -4.19 -10.35
CA TYR A 44 -15.50 -4.66 -10.16
C TYR A 44 -15.39 -6.16 -10.43
N LYS A 45 -15.76 -6.58 -11.64
CA LYS A 45 -15.92 -8.00 -11.99
C LYS A 45 -14.60 -8.74 -12.05
N ASP A 46 -13.53 -8.09 -12.49
CA ASP A 46 -12.23 -8.72 -12.59
C ASP A 46 -11.60 -8.91 -11.21
N MET A 47 -11.66 -7.89 -10.36
CA MET A 47 -11.20 -8.02 -8.96
C MET A 47 -12.05 -9.01 -8.15
N SER A 48 -13.37 -9.06 -8.39
CA SER A 48 -14.25 -10.07 -7.77
C SER A 48 -13.77 -11.50 -8.01
N ARG A 49 -13.38 -11.83 -9.25
CA ARG A 49 -12.86 -13.16 -9.60
C ARG A 49 -11.51 -13.42 -8.93
N VAL A 50 -10.61 -12.43 -8.97
CA VAL A 50 -9.29 -12.54 -8.32
C VAL A 50 -9.43 -12.79 -6.83
N ILE A 51 -10.38 -12.12 -6.17
CA ILE A 51 -10.67 -12.34 -4.76
C ILE A 51 -11.11 -13.78 -4.53
N GLN A 52 -12.04 -14.32 -5.31
CA GLN A 52 -12.48 -15.72 -5.16
C GLN A 52 -11.33 -16.72 -5.35
N SER A 53 -10.42 -16.50 -6.30
CA SER A 53 -9.36 -17.46 -6.62
C SER A 53 -8.09 -17.33 -5.77
N ASN A 54 -7.70 -16.12 -5.37
CA ASN A 54 -6.37 -15.86 -4.81
C ASN A 54 -6.38 -15.44 -3.34
N PHE A 55 -7.48 -14.86 -2.84
CA PHE A 55 -7.50 -14.38 -1.46
C PHE A 55 -7.56 -15.48 -0.39
N PRO A 56 -8.16 -16.67 -0.61
CA PRO A 56 -8.08 -17.74 0.39
C PRO A 56 -6.62 -18.15 0.68
N THR A 57 -5.80 -18.23 -0.36
CA THR A 57 -4.36 -18.54 -0.23
C THR A 57 -3.58 -17.37 0.34
N LEU A 58 -3.87 -16.14 -0.08
CA LEU A 58 -3.20 -14.93 0.40
C LEU A 58 -3.42 -14.74 1.91
N LEU A 59 -4.68 -14.82 2.36
CA LEU A 59 -5.02 -14.62 3.78
C LEU A 59 -4.46 -15.74 4.67
N ALA A 60 -4.36 -16.96 4.14
CA ALA A 60 -3.76 -18.09 4.85
C ALA A 60 -2.24 -17.91 5.03
N ASP A 61 -1.53 -17.44 3.99
CA ASP A 61 -0.08 -17.24 4.03
C ASP A 61 0.33 -16.14 5.02
N HIS A 62 -0.48 -15.07 5.08
CA HIS A 62 -0.26 -13.95 6.00
C HIS A 62 -0.85 -14.17 7.40
N GLY A 63 -1.42 -15.35 7.68
CA GLY A 63 -1.99 -15.69 8.99
C GLY A 63 -3.09 -14.73 9.45
N PHE A 64 -3.89 -14.21 8.52
CA PHE A 64 -4.89 -13.18 8.82
C PHE A 64 -5.91 -13.68 9.84
N ASN A 65 -5.94 -13.03 11.01
CA ASN A 65 -6.97 -13.23 12.02
C ASN A 65 -8.05 -12.15 11.84
N LYS A 66 -9.32 -12.57 11.82
CA LYS A 66 -10.47 -11.68 11.60
C LYS A 66 -10.56 -10.52 12.60
N THR A 67 -9.87 -10.61 13.73
CA THR A 67 -9.85 -9.60 14.80
C THR A 67 -9.18 -8.28 14.41
N SER A 68 -8.17 -8.27 13.54
CA SER A 68 -7.41 -7.05 13.20
C SER A 68 -8.06 -6.19 12.11
N GLY A 69 -9.02 -6.75 11.36
CA GLY A 69 -9.67 -6.08 10.24
C GLY A 69 -8.76 -5.87 9.02
N LEU A 70 -9.36 -5.62 7.87
CA LEU A 70 -8.70 -5.61 6.56
C LEU A 70 -9.32 -4.54 5.68
N THR A 71 -8.49 -3.79 4.96
CA THR A 71 -8.95 -2.90 3.89
C THR A 71 -8.39 -3.38 2.56
N ILE A 72 -9.25 -3.46 1.54
CA ILE A 72 -8.87 -3.85 0.19
C ILE A 72 -9.14 -2.66 -0.74
N PHE A 73 -8.11 -2.21 -1.44
CA PHE A 73 -8.25 -1.24 -2.52
C PHE A 73 -8.49 -1.99 -3.83
N CYS A 74 -9.68 -1.83 -4.37
CA CYS A 74 -10.21 -2.58 -5.50
C CYS A 74 -10.00 -1.79 -6.80
N PRO A 75 -9.04 -2.16 -7.66
CA PRO A 75 -8.84 -1.48 -8.93
C PRO A 75 -10.01 -1.73 -9.88
N SER A 76 -10.38 -0.71 -10.65
CA SER A 76 -11.45 -0.79 -11.65
C SER A 76 -11.18 -1.84 -12.74
N ASP A 77 -12.24 -2.41 -13.33
CA ASP A 77 -12.12 -3.33 -14.48
C ASP A 77 -11.38 -2.68 -15.67
N TYR A 78 -11.47 -1.35 -15.80
CA TYR A 78 -10.69 -0.58 -16.78
C TYR A 78 -9.18 -0.67 -16.53
N ALA A 79 -8.75 -0.66 -15.26
CA ALA A 79 -7.36 -0.83 -14.88
C ALA A 79 -6.83 -2.22 -15.24
N PHE A 80 -7.64 -3.27 -15.04
CA PHE A 80 -7.30 -4.64 -15.46
C PHE A 80 -7.10 -4.72 -16.96
N ALA A 81 -8.07 -4.21 -17.73
CA ALA A 81 -8.02 -4.23 -19.19
C ALA A 81 -6.77 -3.52 -19.74
N ARG A 82 -6.43 -2.35 -19.17
CA ARG A 82 -5.26 -1.59 -19.64
C ARG A 82 -3.91 -2.15 -19.20
N LYS A 83 -3.81 -2.79 -18.02
CA LYS A 83 -2.60 -3.54 -17.63
C LYS A 83 -2.44 -4.83 -18.44
N GLY A 84 -3.48 -5.24 -19.17
CA GLY A 84 -3.49 -6.46 -19.98
C GLY A 84 -3.70 -7.72 -19.14
N PHE A 85 -4.21 -7.59 -17.91
CA PHE A 85 -4.57 -8.74 -17.10
C PHE A 85 -5.84 -9.38 -17.65
N THR A 86 -5.84 -10.70 -17.71
CA THR A 86 -6.96 -11.49 -18.22
C THR A 86 -7.24 -12.66 -17.27
N PRO A 87 -8.37 -13.36 -17.38
CA PRO A 87 -8.60 -14.56 -16.57
C PRO A 87 -7.51 -15.64 -16.72
N ALA A 88 -6.83 -15.68 -17.88
CA ALA A 88 -5.70 -16.60 -18.13
C ALA A 88 -4.36 -16.06 -17.60
N GLN A 89 -4.28 -14.76 -17.34
CA GLN A 89 -3.08 -14.05 -16.85
C GLN A 89 -3.50 -13.07 -15.76
N PRO A 90 -3.81 -13.58 -14.55
CA PRO A 90 -4.18 -12.72 -13.43
C PRO A 90 -2.99 -11.90 -12.93
N PRO A 91 -3.22 -10.85 -12.14
CA PRO A 91 -2.16 -10.11 -11.50
C PRO A 91 -1.27 -11.02 -10.63
N PRO A 92 0.05 -10.76 -10.55
CA PRO A 92 0.93 -11.49 -9.65
C PRO A 92 0.54 -11.25 -8.18
N LEU A 93 0.80 -12.23 -7.31
CA LEU A 93 0.37 -12.19 -5.90
C LEU A 93 0.89 -10.95 -5.16
N GLY A 94 2.16 -10.57 -5.35
CA GLY A 94 2.72 -9.38 -4.71
C GLY A 94 2.02 -8.07 -5.10
N LEU A 95 1.46 -7.99 -6.31
CA LEU A 95 0.64 -6.83 -6.70
C LEU A 95 -0.70 -6.83 -5.96
N LEU A 96 -1.28 -8.01 -5.70
CA LEU A 96 -2.51 -8.13 -4.91
C LEU A 96 -2.26 -7.80 -3.45
N GLU A 97 -1.16 -8.28 -2.86
CA GLU A 97 -0.75 -7.94 -1.50
C GLU A 97 -0.58 -6.43 -1.31
N TYR A 98 -0.09 -5.74 -2.34
CA TYR A 98 0.08 -4.29 -2.30
C TYR A 98 -1.25 -3.51 -2.28
N HIS A 99 -2.35 -4.14 -2.68
CA HIS A 99 -3.69 -3.55 -2.62
C HIS A 99 -4.42 -3.86 -1.32
N VAL A 100 -3.79 -4.61 -0.41
CA VAL A 100 -4.41 -5.06 0.83
C VAL A 100 -3.67 -4.46 2.02
N VAL A 101 -4.42 -3.86 2.93
CA VAL A 101 -3.92 -3.21 4.14
C VAL A 101 -4.46 -3.98 5.35
N PRO A 102 -3.58 -4.50 6.23
CA PRO A 102 -3.97 -5.30 7.41
C PRO A 102 -4.49 -4.45 8.58
N ARG A 103 -5.29 -3.43 8.27
CA ARG A 103 -6.04 -2.62 9.24
C ARG A 103 -7.32 -2.10 8.60
N LYS A 104 -8.28 -1.72 9.43
CA LYS A 104 -9.47 -0.99 8.98
C LYS A 104 -9.08 0.45 8.68
N LEU A 105 -9.46 0.90 7.49
CA LEU A 105 -9.36 2.28 7.06
C LEU A 105 -10.74 2.69 6.60
N GLU A 106 -11.36 3.57 7.36
CA GLU A 106 -12.61 4.19 6.96
C GLU A 106 -12.30 5.45 6.14
N LYS A 107 -13.33 5.96 5.46
CA LYS A 107 -13.21 7.19 4.67
C LYS A 107 -12.68 8.35 5.52
N GLU A 108 -13.21 8.48 6.74
CA GLU A 108 -12.84 9.52 7.69
C GLU A 108 -11.36 9.41 8.09
N ASP A 109 -10.81 8.20 8.19
CA ASP A 109 -9.40 8.00 8.49
C ASP A 109 -8.53 8.58 7.38
N LEU A 110 -8.85 8.28 6.12
CA LEU A 110 -8.08 8.71 4.95
C LEU A 110 -8.26 10.20 4.61
N GLU A 111 -9.44 10.76 4.85
CA GLU A 111 -9.73 12.17 4.53
C GLU A 111 -9.33 13.14 5.65
N SER A 112 -9.46 12.74 6.92
CA SER A 112 -9.35 13.67 8.06
C SER A 112 -8.24 13.33 9.06
N SER A 113 -8.03 12.03 9.31
CA SER A 113 -7.09 11.57 10.34
C SER A 113 -5.67 11.48 9.82
N ILE A 114 -5.52 11.04 8.57
CA ILE A 114 -4.23 10.79 7.95
C ILE A 114 -3.78 12.02 7.18
N ARG A 115 -2.70 12.66 7.66
CA ARG A 115 -2.10 13.80 6.96
C ARG A 115 -1.50 13.33 5.64
N GLY A 116 -1.58 14.18 4.61
CA GLY A 116 -0.82 13.98 3.38
C GLY A 116 0.64 13.70 3.73
N GLY A 117 1.17 12.59 3.21
CA GLY A 117 2.53 12.11 3.44
C GLY A 117 2.67 10.96 4.39
N SER A 118 1.60 10.60 5.07
CA SER A 118 1.65 9.47 5.99
C SER A 118 1.72 8.17 5.21
N GLU A 119 2.43 7.21 5.79
CA GLU A 119 2.57 5.86 5.27
C GLU A 119 1.51 4.93 5.83
N ILE A 120 1.07 4.02 4.98
CA ILE A 120 0.11 2.97 5.29
C ILE A 120 0.74 1.65 4.87
N ASP A 121 1.06 0.81 5.86
CA ASP A 121 1.63 -0.51 5.57
C ASP A 121 0.61 -1.39 4.84
N THR A 122 1.09 -2.12 3.84
CA THR A 122 0.33 -3.12 3.08
C THR A 122 0.75 -4.53 3.49
N LEU A 123 0.07 -5.55 2.96
CA LEU A 123 0.53 -6.93 3.09
C LEU A 123 1.81 -7.20 2.30
N LEU A 124 2.15 -6.36 1.32
CA LEU A 124 3.43 -6.46 0.62
C LEU A 124 4.53 -5.83 1.50
N PRO A 125 5.47 -6.63 2.05
CA PRO A 125 6.43 -6.13 3.02
C PRO A 125 7.30 -5.00 2.44
N ARG A 126 7.50 -3.94 3.23
CA ARG A 126 8.32 -2.75 2.87
C ARG A 126 7.82 -1.94 1.67
N HIS A 127 6.57 -2.12 1.29
CA HIS A 127 5.93 -1.30 0.28
C HIS A 127 4.72 -0.64 0.94
N PRO A 128 4.92 0.50 1.63
CA PRO A 128 3.80 1.28 2.14
C PRO A 128 3.09 2.02 1.00
N LEU A 129 1.82 2.34 1.21
CA LEU A 129 1.09 3.34 0.44
C LEU A 129 1.26 4.69 1.12
N VAL A 130 1.56 5.73 0.35
CA VAL A 130 1.68 7.10 0.82
C VAL A 130 0.39 7.85 0.53
N VAL A 131 -0.15 8.51 1.55
CA VAL A 131 -1.31 9.38 1.37
C VAL A 131 -0.90 10.62 0.60
N THR A 132 -1.46 10.78 -0.59
CA THR A 132 -1.17 11.90 -1.52
C THR A 132 -2.36 12.84 -1.66
N THR A 133 -3.39 12.67 -0.81
CA THR A 133 -4.66 13.39 -0.82
C THR A 133 -4.48 14.89 -1.13
N ASN A 134 -5.11 15.30 -2.23
CA ASN A 134 -5.32 16.68 -2.59
C ASN A 134 -6.54 17.21 -1.80
N ARG A 135 -6.57 18.51 -1.48
CA ARG A 135 -7.65 19.23 -0.76
C ARG A 135 -9.11 18.90 -1.14
N ARG A 136 -9.37 18.18 -2.25
CA ARG A 136 -10.72 17.77 -2.68
C ARG A 136 -10.88 16.27 -2.98
N VAL A 137 -9.79 15.52 -3.10
CA VAL A 137 -9.79 14.15 -3.63
C VAL A 137 -8.78 13.32 -2.84
N ALA A 138 -9.27 12.26 -2.20
CA ALA A 138 -8.40 11.31 -1.51
C ALA A 138 -7.63 10.46 -2.52
N SER A 139 -6.32 10.37 -2.30
CA SER A 139 -5.44 9.60 -3.17
C SER A 139 -4.33 8.93 -2.40
N LEU A 140 -3.92 7.76 -2.87
CA LEU A 140 -2.80 6.96 -2.35
C LEU A 140 -1.83 6.74 -3.49
N ASN A 141 -0.55 7.08 -3.32
CA ASN A 141 0.46 7.03 -4.38
C ASN A 141 -0.01 7.69 -5.70
N GLU A 142 -0.66 8.85 -5.60
CA GLU A 142 -1.27 9.60 -6.71
C GLU A 142 -2.43 8.88 -7.43
N ILE A 143 -2.90 7.76 -6.89
CA ILE A 143 -4.07 7.04 -7.39
C ILE A 143 -5.28 7.45 -6.56
N GLU A 144 -6.27 7.98 -7.25
CA GLU A 144 -7.54 8.41 -6.67
C GLU A 144 -8.39 7.22 -6.18
N ILE A 145 -8.96 7.40 -4.99
CA ILE A 145 -10.03 6.56 -4.46
C ILE A 145 -11.34 7.08 -5.05
N VAL A 146 -11.92 6.30 -5.96
CA VAL A 146 -13.10 6.69 -6.75
C VAL A 146 -14.41 6.33 -6.06
N GLU A 147 -14.40 5.28 -5.24
CA GLU A 147 -15.61 4.80 -4.57
C GLU A 147 -15.27 4.36 -3.14
N TRP A 148 -16.02 4.89 -2.19
CA TRP A 148 -15.87 4.56 -0.77
C TRP A 148 -16.83 3.45 -0.37
N ASP A 149 -16.39 2.61 0.58
CA ASP A 149 -17.21 1.54 1.18
C ASP A 149 -18.03 0.69 0.20
N VAL A 150 -17.43 0.29 -0.93
CA VAL A 150 -18.05 -0.63 -1.90
C VAL A 150 -18.54 -1.91 -1.20
N TYR A 151 -17.79 -2.35 -0.19
CA TYR A 151 -18.22 -3.33 0.79
C TYR A 151 -17.70 -2.93 2.17
N ASN A 152 -18.53 -3.02 3.21
CA ASN A 152 -18.11 -2.81 4.58
C ASN A 152 -18.97 -3.67 5.52
N ASP A 153 -18.33 -4.60 6.24
CA ASP A 153 -18.97 -5.41 7.30
C ASP A 153 -18.39 -5.16 8.70
N GLY A 154 -17.69 -4.03 8.84
CA GLY A 154 -16.96 -3.65 10.05
C GLY A 154 -15.69 -4.46 10.29
N HIS A 155 -15.37 -5.47 9.49
CA HIS A 155 -14.10 -6.23 9.58
C HIS A 155 -13.32 -6.16 8.27
N VAL A 156 -13.99 -6.35 7.14
CA VAL A 156 -13.44 -6.18 5.80
C VAL A 156 -14.09 -4.95 5.20
N ILE A 157 -13.25 -4.02 4.77
CA ILE A 157 -13.64 -2.79 4.08
C ILE A 157 -13.04 -2.85 2.67
N VAL A 158 -13.82 -2.47 1.67
CA VAL A 158 -13.37 -2.41 0.28
C VAL A 158 -13.64 -1.03 -0.27
N HIS A 159 -12.59 -0.38 -0.78
CA HIS A 159 -12.66 0.90 -1.46
C HIS A 159 -12.29 0.73 -2.93
N GLY A 160 -13.03 1.37 -3.82
CA GLY A 160 -12.73 1.42 -5.25
C GLY A 160 -11.62 2.40 -5.56
N VAL A 161 -10.62 1.99 -6.33
CA VAL A 161 -9.55 2.85 -6.83
C VAL A 161 -9.53 2.89 -8.35
N ASN A 162 -9.09 4.02 -8.92
CA ASN A 162 -9.09 4.20 -10.36
C ASN A 162 -8.12 3.23 -11.06
N TRP A 163 -6.99 2.93 -10.42
CA TRP A 163 -5.87 2.22 -11.02
C TRP A 163 -5.12 1.30 -10.07
N PHE A 164 -4.22 0.45 -10.60
CA PHE A 164 -3.31 -0.38 -9.80
C PHE A 164 -2.18 0.45 -9.19
N PHE A 165 -1.90 0.24 -7.91
CA PHE A 165 -0.69 0.77 -7.28
C PHE A 165 0.58 0.17 -7.89
N ASP A 166 1.61 1.00 -8.03
CA ASP A 166 2.92 0.58 -8.53
C ASP A 166 3.88 0.34 -7.36
N PRO A 167 4.36 -0.89 -7.12
CA PRO A 167 5.35 -1.15 -6.07
C PRO A 167 6.66 -0.38 -6.24
N SER A 168 6.94 0.13 -7.45
CA SER A 168 8.11 0.98 -7.72
C SER A 168 7.86 2.47 -7.47
N TYR A 169 6.71 2.84 -6.89
CA TYR A 169 6.38 4.23 -6.57
C TYR A 169 7.46 4.87 -5.69
N ASP A 170 7.97 6.01 -6.15
CA ASP A 170 9.06 6.73 -5.47
C ASP A 170 8.50 7.58 -4.33
N THR A 171 8.81 7.18 -3.12
CA THR A 171 8.39 7.87 -1.89
C THR A 171 9.39 8.96 -1.45
N THR A 172 10.51 9.17 -2.17
CA THR A 172 11.59 10.11 -1.80
C THR A 172 11.16 11.57 -1.78
N GLU A 173 10.20 11.97 -2.62
CA GLU A 173 9.69 13.34 -2.66
C GLU A 173 9.00 13.71 -1.33
N TYR A 174 8.30 12.76 -0.70
CA TYR A 174 7.62 13.01 0.56
C TYR A 174 8.56 13.01 1.77
N TYR A 175 9.57 12.13 1.77
CA TYR A 175 10.59 12.09 2.82
C TYR A 175 11.36 13.41 2.94
N SER A 176 11.65 14.05 1.80
CA SER A 176 12.34 15.35 1.76
C SER A 176 11.64 16.45 2.56
N SER A 177 10.29 16.46 2.57
CA SER A 177 9.51 17.45 3.34
C SER A 177 9.61 17.24 4.85
N CYS A 178 9.68 15.98 5.30
CA CYS A 178 9.77 15.62 6.72
C CYS A 178 11.16 15.93 7.29
N TYR A 179 12.23 15.67 6.51
CA TYR A 179 13.59 16.08 6.86
C TYR A 179 13.76 17.60 6.90
N ALA A 180 13.12 18.34 5.98
CA ALA A 180 13.16 19.81 6.00
C ALA A 180 12.47 20.37 7.26
N CYS A 181 11.29 19.86 7.63
CA CYS A 181 10.61 20.21 8.88
C CYS A 181 11.46 19.88 10.12
N TYR A 182 12.07 18.70 10.15
CA TYR A 182 12.96 18.27 11.23
C TYR A 182 14.19 19.19 11.39
N MET A 183 14.84 19.54 10.28
CA MET A 183 15.97 20.45 10.27
C MET A 183 15.56 21.87 10.70
N PHE A 184 14.38 22.34 10.29
CA PHE A 184 13.85 23.64 10.70
C PHE A 184 13.59 23.71 12.21
N ILE A 185 12.97 22.67 12.79
CA ILE A 185 12.71 22.59 14.24
C ILE A 185 14.03 22.51 15.02
N CYS A 186 15.00 21.71 14.57
CA CYS A 186 16.30 21.60 15.24
C CYS A 186 17.06 22.94 15.22
N VAL A 187 17.08 23.67 14.11
CA VAL A 187 17.82 24.93 13.99
C VAL A 187 17.13 26.09 14.71
N LEU A 188 15.80 26.19 14.67
CA LEU A 188 15.07 27.31 15.27
C LEU A 188 14.81 27.15 16.77
N ILE A 189 14.69 25.91 17.28
CA ILE A 189 14.36 25.68 18.69
C ILE A 189 15.60 25.28 19.47
N VAL A 190 16.37 24.30 18.99
CA VAL A 190 17.47 23.73 19.78
C VAL A 190 18.68 24.67 19.78
N ALA A 191 19.06 25.25 18.64
CA ALA A 191 20.23 26.13 18.56
C ALA A 191 20.18 27.38 19.47
N PRO A 192 19.09 28.17 19.53
CA PRO A 192 19.05 29.33 20.42
C PRO A 192 18.98 28.94 21.90
N ILE A 193 18.34 27.83 22.25
CA ILE A 193 18.34 27.31 23.64
C ILE A 193 19.77 26.94 24.06
N CYS A 194 20.53 26.27 23.19
CA CYS A 194 21.95 25.96 23.43
C CYS A 194 22.82 27.21 23.60
N PHE A 195 22.52 28.28 22.85
CA PHE A 195 23.29 29.52 22.88
C PHE A 195 22.94 30.40 24.11
N ALA A 196 21.71 30.33 24.61
CA ALA A 196 21.25 31.14 25.73
C ALA A 196 21.54 30.52 27.11
N LEU A 197 21.56 29.18 27.23
CA LEU A 197 21.79 28.48 28.50
C LEU A 197 23.12 28.83 29.22
N PRO A 198 24.26 29.04 28.52
CA PRO A 198 25.51 29.43 29.16
C PRO A 198 25.46 30.81 29.83
N PHE A 199 24.65 31.73 29.29
CA PHE A 199 24.47 33.08 29.84
C PHE A 199 23.57 33.10 31.08
N ILE A 200 22.62 32.17 31.18
CA ILE A 200 21.68 32.11 32.31
C ILE A 200 22.32 31.44 33.53
N PHE A 201 23.10 30.39 33.34
CA PHE A 201 23.62 29.58 34.44
C PHE A 201 25.03 29.92 34.90
N GLY A 202 25.75 30.81 34.21
CA GLY A 202 27.01 31.38 34.66
C GLY A 202 28.08 30.36 35.05
N GLY A 203 28.98 30.04 34.12
CA GLY A 203 30.14 29.20 34.39
C GLY A 203 30.03 27.75 33.88
N PRO A 204 31.02 26.89 34.15
CA PRO A 204 31.19 25.59 33.50
C PRO A 204 30.04 24.60 33.78
N ALA A 205 29.31 24.75 34.89
CA ALA A 205 28.15 23.92 35.20
C ALA A 205 26.97 24.14 34.23
N GLY A 206 26.80 25.35 33.70
CA GLY A 206 25.76 25.66 32.70
C GLY A 206 25.99 24.97 31.35
N PHE A 207 27.26 24.79 30.97
CA PHE A 207 27.62 24.05 29.75
C PHE A 207 27.31 22.56 29.86
N ILE A 208 27.51 21.97 31.04
CA ILE A 208 27.19 20.55 31.29
C ILE A 208 25.67 20.35 31.25
N ALA A 209 24.89 21.23 31.89
CA ALA A 209 23.43 21.15 31.86
C ALA A 209 22.87 21.32 30.44
N ALA A 210 23.39 22.29 29.67
CA ALA A 210 23.02 22.47 28.26
C ALA A 210 23.38 21.24 27.42
N ALA A 211 24.59 20.70 27.58
CA ALA A 211 25.02 19.49 26.88
C ALA A 211 24.13 18.28 27.24
N CYS A 212 23.73 18.11 28.49
CA CYS A 212 22.84 17.04 28.91
C CYS A 212 21.43 17.16 28.31
N ILE A 213 20.88 18.38 28.23
CA ILE A 213 19.58 18.63 27.59
C ILE A 213 19.66 18.34 26.09
N VAL A 214 20.71 18.82 25.43
CA VAL A 214 20.97 18.54 24.01
C VAL A 214 21.12 17.04 23.77
N PHE A 215 21.85 16.33 24.62
CA PHE A 215 22.07 14.90 24.47
C PHE A 215 20.80 14.09 24.72
N SER A 216 19.96 14.53 25.67
CA SER A 216 18.67 13.90 25.97
C SER A 216 17.66 14.14 24.83
N LEU A 217 17.57 15.38 24.33
CA LEU A 217 16.75 15.70 23.17
C LEU A 217 17.26 14.97 21.93
N ALA A 218 18.58 14.94 21.69
CA ALA A 218 19.19 14.19 20.60
C ALA A 218 18.89 12.69 20.71
N ARG A 219 18.84 12.10 21.91
CA ARG A 219 18.43 10.70 22.09
C ARG A 219 16.95 10.47 21.79
N VAL A 220 16.06 11.35 22.23
CA VAL A 220 14.62 11.29 21.91
C VAL A 220 14.41 11.44 20.40
N LEU A 221 15.13 12.37 19.78
CA LEU A 221 15.08 12.62 18.34
C LEU A 221 15.72 11.50 17.52
N LEU A 222 16.82 10.90 17.99
CA LEU A 222 17.43 9.73 17.37
C LEU A 222 16.55 8.49 17.53
N TYR A 223 15.82 8.36 18.64
CA TYR A 223 14.84 7.28 18.82
C TYR A 223 13.67 7.43 17.84
N TRP A 224 13.15 8.64 17.66
CA TRP A 224 12.15 8.96 16.63
C TRP A 224 12.70 8.75 15.21
N SER A 225 13.95 9.15 14.95
CA SER A 225 14.65 8.93 13.68
C SER A 225 14.90 7.43 13.41
N SER A 226 15.16 6.63 14.44
CA SER A 226 15.40 5.18 14.34
C SER A 226 14.10 4.42 14.08
N ALA A 227 12.98 4.86 14.65
CA ALA A 227 11.65 4.35 14.30
C ALA A 227 11.33 4.59 12.82
N SER A 228 11.70 5.74 12.27
CA SER A 228 11.61 6.01 10.82
C SER A 228 12.72 5.36 9.97
N ARG A 229 13.91 5.07 10.53
CA ARG A 229 15.04 4.48 9.79
C ARG A 229 15.03 2.97 9.70
N LEU A 230 14.41 2.25 10.64
CA LEU A 230 14.18 0.81 10.54
C LEU A 230 13.30 0.44 9.34
N SER A 231 12.55 1.41 8.79
CA SER A 231 11.85 1.31 7.50
C SER A 231 12.79 1.45 6.27
N SER A 232 13.95 2.09 6.43
CA SER A 232 14.82 2.54 5.31
C SER A 232 16.16 1.81 5.14
N SER A 233 16.66 1.07 6.15
CA SER A 233 18.06 0.60 6.16
C SER A 233 18.33 -0.79 5.57
N SER A 234 17.39 -1.45 4.87
CA SER A 234 17.69 -2.69 4.13
C SER A 234 17.83 -2.50 2.61
N LEU A 235 17.98 -1.27 2.15
CA LEU A 235 18.13 -0.92 0.74
C LEU A 235 19.60 -1.02 0.32
N GLN A 236 20.13 -2.24 0.15
CA GLN A 236 21.24 -2.56 -0.75
C GLN A 236 21.51 -4.07 -0.77
N THR A 237 20.97 -4.77 -1.76
CA THR A 237 21.65 -5.92 -2.37
C THR A 237 21.58 -5.77 -3.89
N PRO A 238 22.68 -6.05 -4.62
CA PRO A 238 22.72 -5.93 -6.07
C PRO A 238 22.06 -7.17 -6.68
N PHE A 239 20.90 -7.01 -7.35
CA PHE A 239 20.41 -8.05 -8.22
C PHE A 239 21.21 -8.02 -9.53
N THR A 240 22.07 -9.02 -9.65
CA THR A 240 22.88 -9.37 -10.81
C THR A 240 22.02 -9.45 -12.08
N THR A 241 22.37 -8.64 -13.07
CA THR A 241 21.88 -8.71 -14.45
C THR A 241 22.10 -10.10 -15.05
N ALA A 242 21.01 -10.82 -15.30
CA ALA A 242 20.99 -11.99 -16.16
C ALA A 242 20.43 -11.62 -17.55
N SER A 243 21.21 -11.97 -18.57
CA SER A 243 21.05 -11.75 -20.00
C SER A 243 19.69 -12.18 -20.58
N LEU A 244 19.03 -11.26 -21.29
CA LEU A 244 17.93 -11.53 -22.23
C LEU A 244 18.47 -11.74 -23.66
N PRO A 245 17.97 -12.73 -24.42
CA PRO A 245 18.40 -12.96 -25.79
C PRO A 245 17.71 -12.02 -26.79
N LYS A 246 18.50 -11.62 -27.79
CA LYS A 246 18.19 -10.66 -28.85
C LYS A 246 17.15 -11.22 -29.83
N ILE A 247 15.88 -10.86 -29.67
CA ILE A 247 14.82 -11.19 -30.63
C ILE A 247 14.86 -10.21 -31.81
N ARG A 248 15.09 -10.80 -32.99
CA ARG A 248 15.27 -10.18 -34.31
C ARG A 248 13.93 -9.64 -34.83
N ARG A 249 13.78 -8.31 -34.89
CA ARG A 249 12.62 -7.64 -35.52
C ARG A 249 12.64 -7.89 -37.03
N HIS A 250 11.66 -8.66 -37.52
CA HIS A 250 11.38 -8.73 -38.95
C HIS A 250 10.46 -7.59 -39.37
N HIS A 251 11.01 -6.74 -40.24
CA HIS A 251 10.31 -5.69 -40.96
C HIS A 251 9.29 -6.31 -41.91
N ARG A 252 8.00 -5.96 -41.79
CA ARG A 252 7.05 -6.04 -42.90
C ARG A 252 6.28 -4.72 -42.97
N ARG A 253 6.62 -3.90 -43.97
CA ARG A 253 5.85 -2.74 -44.40
C ARG A 253 4.61 -3.25 -45.12
N HIS A 254 3.45 -2.74 -44.74
CA HIS A 254 2.26 -2.77 -45.58
C HIS A 254 2.04 -1.36 -46.12
N ASP A 255 2.18 -1.25 -47.45
CA ASP A 255 1.78 -0.09 -48.23
C ASP A 255 0.26 -0.04 -48.34
N LEU A 256 -0.34 1.16 -48.19
CA LEU A 256 -1.61 1.51 -48.80
C LEU A 256 -1.60 2.99 -49.24
N PRO A 257 -2.36 3.35 -50.29
CA PRO A 257 -1.96 4.37 -51.25
C PRO A 257 -2.51 5.78 -51.00
N ARG A 258 -1.87 6.72 -51.68
CA ARG A 258 -2.15 8.16 -51.76
C ARG A 258 -3.37 8.49 -52.63
N GLY A 259 -4.02 9.61 -52.27
CA GLY A 259 -5.00 10.36 -53.07
C GLY A 259 -6.37 10.35 -52.39
N VAL A 260 -7.04 11.45 -52.05
CA VAL A 260 -7.14 12.74 -52.75
C VAL A 260 -7.38 13.88 -51.73
N ALA A 261 -7.07 15.08 -52.18
CA ALA A 261 -6.86 16.35 -51.49
C ALA A 261 -8.07 17.05 -50.85
N ALA A 262 -7.71 18.13 -50.14
CA ALA A 262 -8.40 19.41 -49.94
C ALA A 262 -9.44 19.50 -48.81
N ALA A 263 -9.12 20.25 -47.75
CA ALA A 263 -9.48 21.66 -47.64
C ALA A 263 -9.14 22.16 -46.22
N ALA A 264 -8.25 23.14 -46.15
CA ALA A 264 -8.14 24.02 -44.99
C ALA A 264 -9.45 24.79 -44.82
N LEU A 265 -9.87 25.05 -43.57
CA LEU A 265 -10.27 26.39 -43.10
C LEU A 265 -10.87 26.39 -41.67
N TYR A 266 -10.50 27.45 -40.96
CA TYR A 266 -11.21 28.18 -39.89
C TYR A 266 -11.05 27.84 -38.39
N LEU A 267 -10.55 28.88 -37.69
CA LEU A 267 -10.50 29.20 -36.26
C LEU A 267 -11.85 29.07 -35.51
N PRO A 268 -11.82 29.10 -34.17
CA PRO A 268 -12.43 30.25 -33.46
C PRO A 268 -11.47 30.82 -32.39
N LEU A 269 -11.11 32.11 -32.42
CA LEU A 269 -11.82 33.27 -31.86
C LEU A 269 -12.20 33.14 -30.37
N ILE A 270 -11.33 33.74 -29.56
CA ILE A 270 -11.56 34.26 -28.21
C ILE A 270 -12.32 35.59 -28.33
N GLN A 271 -13.35 35.81 -27.50
CA GLN A 271 -13.70 37.08 -26.80
C GLN A 271 -14.92 36.79 -25.90
N SER A 272 -14.76 36.79 -24.56
CA SER A 272 -14.75 37.93 -23.64
C SER A 272 -16.08 38.69 -23.54
N LYS A 273 -16.82 38.42 -22.46
CA LYS A 273 -17.73 39.35 -21.80
C LYS A 273 -17.36 39.30 -20.32
N ILE A 274 -16.83 40.40 -19.77
CA ILE A 274 -16.94 40.85 -18.38
C ILE A 274 -16.20 42.21 -18.33
N LEU A 275 -16.96 43.23 -17.90
CA LEU A 275 -16.61 44.61 -17.53
C LEU A 275 -16.19 45.58 -18.65
#